data_AF-A0A1F7CYA1-F1
#
_entry.id   AF-A0A1F7CYA1-F1
#
_cell.length_a   1.000
_cell.length_b   1.000
_cell.length_c   1.000
_cell.angle_alpha   90.00
_cell.angle_beta   90.00
_cell.angle_gamma   90.00
#
_symmetry.space_group_name_H-M   'P 1'
#
loop_
_entity.id
_entity.type
_entity.pdbx_description
1 polymer ?
#
loop_
_entity_poly.entity_id
_entity_poly.type
_entity_poly.pdbx_seq_one_letter_code
_entity_poly.pdbx_strand_id
1 'polypeptide(L)'
;MFDPRAISLAILSALSILLLAALGFLGLQILEHTPQTYTSKQYQRNAIATELFPFDRTEELDYFQQVEITSAEAVDTPQADIDPLLLEQLNRTRNRIEETYGFSIRMFNPHPLTDLYDVHATAYSPSVLEIHLEQLERWLAKYPVEYVWGSGLQFLYLFKDWEIDGVQVAGFLLDRRSIGISSVESVLHHELFHIMDISDGGMRNENYDWLQAKNQGREMPWETRIPLKEIAEKHFYAERPFGFVSSYGKEAGVDEDQATIAAAMFTEYEQLSQWARNEQPLLNAVRYLQQYFYSRSGGKMDQKYWEKLESGEELYLTYWKEREKNNDFQNNENFEAERLRYQKVKSARTFAANGQQYQAVQLLQKVTADAPEATAYVLELGKLYEEEQQYTRAIALYNNVLSTLSDPYIHARLALDYAQTHYMAEALEQYRIARSSGALSTKEKMQLESLLRIMQE
;
A
#
# COMPACT_ATOMS: atom_id res chain seq x y z
N MET A 1 62.97 32.66 28.48
CA MET A 1 63.07 31.45 27.65
C MET A 1 62.03 30.48 28.20
N PHE A 2 60.86 30.36 27.56
CA PHE A 2 59.77 29.53 28.08
C PHE A 2 60.00 28.06 27.71
N ASP A 3 59.78 27.17 28.68
CA ASP A 3 59.98 25.72 28.53
C ASP A 3 59.02 25.16 27.46
N PRO A 4 59.53 24.58 26.35
CA PRO A 4 58.70 24.07 25.26
C PRO A 4 57.74 22.98 25.71
N ARG A 5 58.01 22.25 26.82
CA ARG A 5 57.09 21.22 27.34
C ARG A 5 55.84 21.81 28.01
N ALA A 6 55.95 22.99 28.61
CA ALA A 6 54.82 23.68 29.22
C ALA A 6 53.85 24.23 28.15
N ILE A 7 54.39 24.67 27.01
CA ILE A 7 53.58 25.14 25.87
C ILE A 7 52.85 23.97 25.21
N SER A 8 53.48 22.78 25.11
CA SER A 8 52.82 21.58 24.57
C SER A 8 51.66 21.10 25.44
N LEU A 9 51.81 21.09 26.77
CA LEU A 9 50.72 20.69 27.68
C LEU A 9 49.56 21.69 27.66
N ALA A 10 49.84 22.98 27.63
CA ALA A 10 48.81 24.02 27.56
C ALA A 10 48.01 23.93 26.25
N ILE A 11 48.67 23.67 25.13
CA ILE A 11 48.02 23.49 23.82
C ILE A 11 47.18 22.20 23.79
N LEU A 12 47.67 21.09 24.36
CA LEU A 12 46.92 19.84 24.48
C LEU A 12 45.70 19.97 25.41
N SER A 13 45.79 20.73 26.50
CA SER A 13 44.65 21.04 27.37
C SER A 13 43.63 21.96 26.68
N ALA A 14 44.08 22.94 25.89
CA ALA A 14 43.19 23.83 25.15
C ALA A 14 42.45 23.09 24.03
N LEU A 15 43.15 22.17 23.32
CA LEU A 15 42.54 21.32 22.28
C LEU A 15 41.54 20.32 22.86
N SER A 16 41.79 19.75 24.04
CA SER A 16 40.85 18.83 24.69
C SER A 16 39.62 19.55 25.26
N ILE A 17 39.77 20.78 25.76
CA ILE A 17 38.63 21.63 26.15
C ILE A 17 37.81 22.07 24.91
N LEU A 18 38.46 22.38 23.79
CA LEU A 18 37.77 22.67 22.53
C LEU A 18 37.06 21.44 21.95
N LEU A 19 37.64 20.24 22.09
CA LEU A 19 37.00 18.99 21.66
C LEU A 19 35.80 18.62 22.54
N LEU A 20 35.89 18.84 23.86
CA LEU A 20 34.78 18.67 24.81
C LEU A 20 33.70 19.74 24.63
N ALA A 21 34.06 20.96 24.27
CA ALA A 21 33.09 22.00 23.91
C ALA A 21 32.41 21.72 22.56
N ALA A 22 33.13 21.16 21.58
CA ALA A 22 32.57 20.73 20.31
C ALA A 22 31.66 19.50 20.45
N LEU A 23 32.04 18.52 21.28
CA LEU A 23 31.20 17.37 21.63
C LEU A 23 30.03 17.76 22.54
N GLY A 24 30.19 18.78 23.39
CA GLY A 24 29.12 19.39 24.17
C GLY A 24 28.13 20.16 23.29
N PHE A 25 28.60 20.87 22.27
CA PHE A 25 27.75 21.53 21.27
C PHE A 25 27.04 20.53 20.35
N LEU A 26 27.71 19.45 19.93
CA LEU A 26 27.09 18.34 19.21
C LEU A 26 26.10 17.57 20.09
N GLY A 27 26.42 17.36 21.36
CA GLY A 27 25.53 16.74 22.34
C GLY A 27 24.31 17.61 22.65
N LEU A 28 24.46 18.94 22.71
CA LEU A 28 23.35 19.89 22.85
C LEU A 28 22.54 20.02 21.56
N GLN A 29 23.13 19.93 20.36
CA GLN A 29 22.37 19.83 19.11
C GLN A 29 21.60 18.51 18.98
N ILE A 30 22.10 17.41 19.55
CA ILE A 30 21.42 16.11 19.58
C ILE A 30 20.35 16.07 20.69
N LEU A 31 20.51 16.82 21.81
CA LEU A 31 19.52 16.91 22.89
C LEU A 31 18.51 18.05 22.75
N GLU A 32 18.76 19.06 21.90
CA GLU A 32 17.76 20.07 21.51
C GLU A 32 16.87 19.59 20.34
N HIS A 33 17.15 18.41 19.78
CA HIS A 33 16.15 17.59 19.08
C HIS A 33 15.30 16.80 20.08
N THR A 34 14.78 17.46 21.12
CA THR A 34 13.41 17.17 21.54
C THR A 34 12.56 17.26 20.28
N PRO A 35 11.72 16.26 19.95
CA PRO A 35 10.88 16.34 18.76
C PRO A 35 10.05 17.60 18.92
N GLN A 36 10.41 18.64 18.16
CA GLN A 36 9.50 19.74 17.94
C GLN A 36 8.28 19.04 17.36
N THR A 37 7.17 19.12 18.10
CA THR A 37 5.84 18.74 17.62
C THR A 37 5.73 19.26 16.20
N TYR A 38 5.82 18.37 15.21
CA TYR A 38 5.84 18.72 13.79
C TYR A 38 4.42 19.08 13.37
N THR A 39 3.89 20.19 13.91
CA THR A 39 2.60 20.74 13.50
C THR A 39 2.86 21.61 12.28
N SER A 40 2.93 21.00 11.09
CA SER A 40 2.92 21.79 9.86
C SER A 40 1.50 22.37 9.70
N LYS A 41 1.41 23.69 9.53
CA LYS A 41 0.14 24.39 9.23
C LYS A 41 -0.52 23.89 7.94
N GLN A 42 0.26 23.24 7.06
CA GLN A 42 -0.21 22.58 5.84
C GLN A 42 -0.87 21.22 6.14
N TYR A 43 -0.29 20.41 7.03
CA TYR A 43 -0.94 19.22 7.56
C TYR A 43 -2.23 19.63 8.29
N GLN A 44 -2.22 20.68 9.11
CA GLN A 44 -3.48 21.19 9.67
C GLN A 44 -4.47 21.64 8.59
N ARG A 45 -4.06 22.37 7.54
CA ARG A 45 -4.99 22.78 6.47
C ARG A 45 -5.52 21.64 5.60
N ASN A 46 -4.74 20.58 5.38
CA ASN A 46 -5.13 19.40 4.60
C ASN A 46 -5.82 18.32 5.46
N ALA A 47 -5.48 18.23 6.75
CA ALA A 47 -6.12 17.37 7.74
C ALA A 47 -7.45 17.95 8.25
N ILE A 48 -7.63 19.29 8.23
CA ILE A 48 -8.92 19.95 8.56
C ILE A 48 -10.05 19.51 7.62
N ALA A 49 -9.74 18.92 6.45
CA ALA A 49 -10.75 18.48 5.50
C ALA A 49 -11.00 16.96 5.47
N THR A 50 -10.07 16.07 5.84
CA THR A 50 -10.13 14.71 5.24
C THR A 50 -9.55 13.51 6.00
N GLU A 51 -9.30 13.58 7.30
CA GLU A 51 -8.80 12.41 8.06
C GLU A 51 -9.88 11.67 8.87
N LEU A 52 -10.97 11.27 8.20
CA LEU A 52 -11.93 10.30 8.72
C LEU A 52 -12.05 9.15 7.70
N PHE A 53 -11.10 8.23 7.77
CA PHE A 53 -11.09 6.99 6.99
C PHE A 53 -11.47 5.84 7.90
N PRO A 54 -12.43 4.99 7.47
CA PRO A 54 -12.70 3.82 8.26
C PRO A 54 -12.80 2.51 7.46
N PHE A 55 -11.71 1.76 7.32
CA PHE A 55 -11.80 0.28 7.29
C PHE A 55 -11.04 -0.40 8.44
N ASP A 56 -11.74 -1.29 9.13
CA ASP A 56 -11.29 -2.44 9.90
C ASP A 56 -12.31 -3.53 9.59
N ARG A 57 -11.93 -4.45 8.71
CA ARG A 57 -12.60 -5.74 8.60
C ARG A 57 -11.53 -6.82 8.59
N THR A 58 -11.06 -7.18 9.79
CA THR A 58 -10.37 -8.46 10.04
C THR A 58 -11.26 -9.70 9.85
N GLU A 59 -12.55 -9.52 9.55
CA GLU A 59 -13.47 -10.60 9.25
C GLU A 59 -13.83 -10.58 7.76
N GLU A 60 -13.17 -11.48 7.04
CA GLU A 60 -13.47 -11.95 5.68
C GLU A 60 -13.08 -11.02 4.51
N LEU A 61 -11.83 -11.14 4.06
CA LEU A 61 -11.46 -10.94 2.63
C LEU A 61 -12.17 -11.89 1.65
N ASP A 62 -12.97 -12.82 2.17
CA ASP A 62 -13.94 -13.63 1.43
C ASP A 62 -15.29 -12.88 1.22
N TYR A 63 -15.47 -11.65 1.78
CA TYR A 63 -16.65 -10.79 1.56
C TYR A 63 -16.72 -10.18 0.15
N PHE A 64 -15.59 -10.15 -0.57
CA PHE A 64 -15.61 -9.88 -2.00
C PHE A 64 -16.27 -11.06 -2.72
N GLN A 65 -17.60 -11.12 -2.67
CA GLN A 65 -18.35 -11.95 -3.59
C GLN A 65 -17.85 -11.60 -4.99
N GLN A 66 -17.74 -12.60 -5.85
CA GLN A 66 -17.85 -12.37 -7.29
C GLN A 66 -19.26 -11.85 -7.53
N VAL A 67 -19.55 -10.61 -7.12
CA VAL A 67 -20.71 -9.90 -7.61
C VAL A 67 -20.38 -9.67 -9.07
N GLU A 68 -20.90 -10.55 -9.93
CA GLU A 68 -20.98 -10.24 -11.34
C GLU A 68 -21.74 -8.92 -11.41
N ILE A 69 -21.01 -7.88 -11.82
CA ILE A 69 -21.50 -6.57 -12.21
C ILE A 69 -22.67 -6.79 -13.17
N THR A 70 -23.87 -6.79 -12.63
CA THR A 70 -25.11 -7.07 -13.35
C THR A 70 -25.84 -5.75 -13.45
N SER A 71 -26.06 -5.29 -14.69
CA SER A 71 -27.06 -4.33 -15.23
C SER A 71 -27.56 -3.10 -14.41
N ALA A 72 -27.63 -3.13 -13.07
CA ALA A 72 -27.96 -2.04 -12.17
C ALA A 72 -26.92 -0.90 -12.19
N GLU A 73 -25.64 -1.21 -12.39
CA GLU A 73 -24.54 -0.23 -12.45
C GLU A 73 -24.49 0.57 -13.76
N ALA A 74 -25.36 0.25 -14.73
CA ALA A 74 -25.45 0.98 -16.01
C ALA A 74 -26.24 2.30 -15.90
N VAL A 75 -26.96 2.52 -14.79
CA VAL A 75 -27.91 3.64 -14.65
C VAL A 75 -27.29 4.77 -13.81
N ASP A 76 -26.31 5.48 -14.38
CA ASP A 76 -25.85 6.78 -13.86
C ASP A 76 -26.71 7.91 -14.46
N THR A 77 -27.99 7.91 -14.12
CA THR A 77 -28.94 8.87 -14.69
C THR A 77 -28.93 10.17 -13.87
N PRO A 78 -28.73 11.34 -14.50
CA PRO A 78 -28.84 12.63 -13.83
C PRO A 78 -30.24 12.85 -13.26
N GLN A 79 -30.33 13.59 -12.17
CA GLN A 79 -31.61 14.12 -11.70
C GLN A 79 -32.23 15.03 -12.77
N ALA A 80 -33.57 15.09 -12.84
CA ALA A 80 -34.31 15.72 -13.94
C ALA A 80 -34.07 17.25 -14.10
N ASP A 81 -33.45 17.89 -13.11
CA ASP A 81 -33.38 19.36 -13.00
C ASP A 81 -31.98 19.96 -13.28
N ILE A 82 -31.05 19.18 -13.85
CA ILE A 82 -29.72 19.71 -14.22
C ILE A 82 -29.80 20.52 -15.51
N ASP A 83 -29.17 21.70 -15.54
CA ASP A 83 -29.03 22.51 -16.74
C ASP A 83 -28.40 21.69 -17.89
N PRO A 84 -29.03 21.63 -19.08
CA PRO A 84 -28.56 20.78 -20.17
C PRO A 84 -27.14 21.08 -20.66
N LEU A 85 -26.71 22.35 -20.64
CA LEU A 85 -25.37 22.74 -21.07
C LEU A 85 -24.32 22.30 -20.04
N LEU A 86 -24.62 22.48 -18.75
CA LEU A 86 -23.77 22.00 -17.67
C LEU A 86 -23.69 20.46 -17.67
N LEU A 87 -24.80 19.78 -17.90
CA LEU A 87 -24.83 18.31 -18.03
C LEU A 87 -23.98 17.83 -19.21
N GLU A 88 -24.03 18.51 -20.36
CA GLU A 88 -23.17 18.21 -21.51
C GLU A 88 -21.69 18.38 -21.16
N GLN A 89 -21.35 19.47 -20.46
CA GLN A 89 -19.97 19.75 -20.03
C GLN A 89 -19.44 18.68 -19.05
N LEU A 90 -20.23 18.33 -18.04
CA LEU A 90 -19.87 17.29 -17.06
C LEU A 90 -19.64 15.94 -17.76
N ASN A 91 -20.55 15.53 -18.64
CA ASN A 91 -20.41 14.28 -19.40
C ASN A 91 -19.20 14.32 -20.33
N ARG A 92 -18.89 15.46 -20.95
CA ARG A 92 -17.71 15.60 -21.81
C ARG A 92 -16.42 15.39 -21.02
N THR A 93 -16.30 16.00 -19.84
CA THR A 93 -15.11 15.82 -18.98
C THR A 93 -15.05 14.40 -18.43
N ARG A 94 -16.17 13.85 -17.92
CA ARG A 94 -16.26 12.47 -17.46
C ARG A 94 -15.79 11.49 -18.53
N ASN A 95 -16.41 11.52 -19.71
CA ASN A 95 -16.10 10.59 -20.79
C ASN A 95 -14.63 10.70 -21.24
N ARG A 96 -14.05 11.91 -21.25
CA ARG A 96 -12.61 12.09 -21.55
C ARG A 96 -11.73 11.36 -20.54
N ILE A 97 -12.04 11.44 -19.24
CA ILE A 97 -11.30 10.73 -18.18
C ILE A 97 -11.48 9.21 -18.34
N GLU A 98 -12.72 8.75 -18.53
CA GLU A 98 -13.04 7.33 -18.72
C GLU A 98 -12.32 6.73 -19.94
N GLU A 99 -12.34 7.41 -21.09
CA GLU A 99 -11.66 7.02 -22.31
C GLU A 99 -10.14 7.01 -22.15
N THR A 100 -9.59 7.94 -21.36
CA THR A 100 -8.15 8.04 -21.13
C THR A 100 -7.66 6.93 -20.21
N TYR A 101 -8.35 6.68 -19.10
CA TYR A 101 -7.84 5.84 -18.02
C TYR A 101 -8.52 4.46 -17.88
N GLY A 102 -9.58 4.18 -18.66
CA GLY A 102 -10.13 2.84 -18.82
C GLY A 102 -11.04 2.36 -17.68
N PHE A 103 -11.67 3.26 -16.93
CA PHE A 103 -12.67 2.96 -15.91
C PHE A 103 -13.92 3.84 -16.09
N SER A 104 -15.01 3.51 -15.40
CA SER A 104 -16.29 4.20 -15.43
C SER A 104 -16.50 5.04 -14.18
N ILE A 105 -16.98 6.28 -14.34
CA ILE A 105 -17.31 7.18 -13.23
C ILE A 105 -18.82 7.17 -13.00
N ARG A 106 -19.23 7.16 -11.73
CA ARG A 106 -20.62 7.25 -11.28
C ARG A 106 -20.75 8.47 -10.38
N MET A 107 -21.65 9.39 -10.70
CA MET A 107 -21.69 10.70 -10.02
C MET A 107 -23.07 11.33 -9.89
N PHE A 108 -24.11 10.71 -10.46
CA PHE A 108 -25.46 11.29 -10.45
C PHE A 108 -26.45 10.60 -9.52
N ASN A 109 -26.38 9.27 -9.42
CA ASN A 109 -27.37 8.50 -8.67
C ASN A 109 -26.71 7.53 -7.68
N PRO A 110 -26.63 7.86 -6.39
CA PRO A 110 -26.09 6.96 -5.37
C PRO A 110 -27.07 5.86 -4.93
N HIS A 111 -28.36 5.94 -5.31
CA HIS A 111 -29.40 5.04 -4.78
C HIS A 111 -29.09 3.53 -4.96
N PRO A 112 -28.54 3.06 -6.10
CA PRO A 112 -28.18 1.65 -6.26
C PRO A 112 -27.19 1.13 -5.20
N LEU A 113 -26.39 2.01 -4.60
CA LEU A 113 -25.41 1.63 -3.58
C LEU A 113 -26.07 1.16 -2.27
N THR A 114 -27.20 1.76 -1.92
CA THR A 114 -27.96 1.37 -0.72
C THR A 114 -28.54 -0.04 -0.90
N ASP A 115 -29.09 -0.33 -2.07
CA ASP A 115 -29.72 -1.63 -2.33
C ASP A 115 -28.70 -2.76 -2.48
N LEU A 116 -27.53 -2.47 -3.05
CA LEU A 116 -26.51 -3.48 -3.37
C LEU A 116 -25.51 -3.70 -2.23
N TYR A 117 -25.13 -2.64 -1.53
CA TYR A 117 -23.99 -2.65 -0.60
C TYR A 117 -24.36 -2.20 0.82
N ASP A 118 -25.63 -1.84 1.08
CA ASP A 118 -26.06 -1.19 2.33
C ASP A 118 -25.24 0.08 2.65
N VAL A 119 -24.91 0.82 1.58
CA VAL A 119 -24.14 2.06 1.64
C VAL A 119 -25.05 3.24 1.32
N HIS A 120 -24.99 4.28 2.16
CA HIS A 120 -25.65 5.54 1.88
C HIS A 120 -24.64 6.57 1.39
N ALA A 121 -25.05 7.38 0.42
CA ALA A 121 -24.28 8.52 -0.06
C ALA A 121 -25.21 9.57 -0.67
N THR A 122 -24.71 10.79 -0.77
CA THR A 122 -25.43 11.92 -1.36
C THR A 122 -24.73 12.40 -2.62
N ALA A 123 -25.51 12.69 -3.66
CA ALA A 123 -24.96 13.26 -4.89
C ALA A 123 -24.39 14.66 -4.65
N TYR A 124 -23.29 14.97 -5.33
CA TYR A 124 -22.79 16.33 -5.39
C TYR A 124 -23.67 17.22 -6.26
N SER A 125 -23.71 18.52 -5.95
CA SER A 125 -24.29 19.49 -6.88
C SER A 125 -23.47 19.54 -8.19
N PRO A 126 -24.09 19.81 -9.35
CA PRO A 126 -23.39 19.87 -10.64
C PRO A 126 -22.13 20.76 -10.67
N SER A 127 -22.15 21.94 -10.03
CA SER A 127 -20.99 22.84 -9.96
C SER A 127 -19.82 22.29 -9.14
N VAL A 128 -20.10 21.42 -8.15
CA VAL A 128 -19.06 20.76 -7.35
C VAL A 128 -18.51 19.55 -8.10
N LEU A 129 -19.34 18.85 -8.88
CA LEU A 129 -18.89 17.79 -9.77
C LEU A 129 -17.89 18.29 -10.82
N GLU A 130 -18.10 19.50 -11.36
CA GLU A 130 -17.17 20.11 -12.30
C GLU A 130 -15.76 20.23 -11.70
N ILE A 131 -15.67 20.76 -10.48
CA ILE A 131 -14.41 20.91 -9.73
C ILE A 131 -13.77 19.54 -9.47
N HIS A 132 -14.55 18.56 -9.02
CA HIS A 132 -14.00 17.23 -8.74
C HIS A 132 -13.54 16.50 -10.00
N LEU A 133 -14.24 16.63 -11.13
CA LEU A 133 -13.79 16.04 -12.39
C LEU A 133 -12.48 16.67 -12.88
N GLU A 134 -12.32 18.00 -12.76
CA GLU A 134 -11.06 18.68 -13.07
C GLU A 134 -9.92 18.25 -12.13
N GLN A 135 -10.22 18.11 -10.83
CA GLN A 135 -9.27 17.54 -9.87
C GLN A 135 -8.90 16.10 -10.24
N LEU A 136 -9.87 15.29 -10.63
CA LEU A 136 -9.65 13.87 -10.94
C LEU A 136 -8.72 13.71 -12.13
N GLU A 137 -8.97 14.45 -13.20
CA GLU A 137 -8.09 14.44 -14.39
C GLU A 137 -6.64 14.85 -14.02
N ARG A 138 -6.51 15.91 -13.22
CA ARG A 138 -5.21 16.44 -12.76
C ARG A 138 -4.45 15.46 -11.87
N TRP A 139 -5.13 14.85 -10.89
CA TRP A 139 -4.50 13.91 -9.97
C TRP A 139 -4.14 12.59 -10.66
N LEU A 140 -4.98 12.11 -11.58
CA LEU A 140 -4.66 10.92 -12.39
C LEU A 140 -3.50 11.17 -13.36
N ALA A 141 -3.29 12.41 -13.82
CA ALA A 141 -2.17 12.76 -14.68
C ALA A 141 -0.80 12.55 -14.01
N LYS A 142 -0.77 12.40 -12.68
CA LYS A 142 0.45 11.99 -11.96
C LYS A 142 0.87 10.56 -12.27
N TYR A 143 0.03 9.74 -12.89
CA TYR A 143 0.36 8.36 -13.26
C TYR A 143 0.50 8.20 -14.78
N PRO A 144 1.35 7.27 -15.25
CA PRO A 144 1.27 6.81 -16.63
C PRO A 144 -0.12 6.24 -16.92
N VAL A 145 -0.65 6.48 -18.12
CA VAL A 145 -2.00 6.04 -18.48
C VAL A 145 -2.16 4.52 -18.34
N GLU A 146 -1.19 3.75 -18.83
CA GLU A 146 -1.25 2.29 -18.78
C GLU A 146 -1.13 1.75 -17.35
N TYR A 147 -0.57 2.54 -16.43
CA TYR A 147 -0.49 2.20 -15.02
C TYR A 147 -1.90 2.23 -14.38
N VAL A 148 -2.68 3.27 -14.64
CA VAL A 148 -4.06 3.38 -14.14
C VAL A 148 -4.96 2.38 -14.84
N TRP A 149 -4.83 2.22 -16.17
CA TRP A 149 -5.61 1.23 -16.91
C TRP A 149 -5.33 -0.19 -16.41
N GLY A 150 -4.07 -0.51 -16.14
CA GLY A 150 -3.65 -1.78 -15.56
C GLY A 150 -3.90 -1.92 -14.05
N SER A 151 -4.64 -0.99 -13.42
CA SER A 151 -4.93 -1.04 -11.98
C SER A 151 -5.93 -2.13 -11.60
N GLY A 152 -6.86 -2.46 -12.49
CA GLY A 152 -8.01 -3.31 -12.20
C GLY A 152 -9.26 -2.52 -11.77
N LEU A 153 -9.17 -1.20 -11.64
CA LEU A 153 -10.31 -0.31 -11.40
C LEU A 153 -11.31 -0.40 -12.55
N GLN A 154 -12.57 -0.63 -12.22
CA GLN A 154 -13.72 -0.65 -13.14
C GLN A 154 -14.66 0.51 -12.85
N PHE A 155 -14.96 0.80 -11.58
CA PHE A 155 -15.87 1.89 -11.20
C PHE A 155 -15.28 2.82 -10.15
N LEU A 156 -15.44 4.13 -10.38
CA LEU A 156 -15.19 5.18 -9.40
C LEU A 156 -16.52 5.87 -9.09
N TYR A 157 -16.99 5.75 -7.87
CA TYR A 157 -18.19 6.41 -7.36
C TYR A 157 -17.79 7.72 -6.67
N LEU A 158 -18.25 8.85 -7.21
CA LEU A 158 -17.93 10.19 -6.75
C LEU A 158 -19.17 10.84 -6.13
N PHE A 159 -19.31 10.67 -4.81
CA PHE A 159 -20.43 11.15 -4.00
C PHE A 159 -19.92 11.74 -2.69
N LYS A 160 -20.78 12.34 -1.87
CA LYS A 160 -20.43 12.85 -0.54
C LYS A 160 -21.26 12.21 0.55
N ASP A 161 -20.94 12.56 1.80
CA ASP A 161 -21.72 12.16 2.98
C ASP A 161 -21.91 10.64 3.02
N TRP A 162 -20.84 9.90 2.72
CA TRP A 162 -20.87 8.44 2.66
C TRP A 162 -21.06 7.87 4.06
N GLU A 163 -21.98 6.92 4.20
CA GLU A 163 -22.27 6.24 5.46
C GLU A 163 -22.40 4.73 5.25
N ILE A 164 -21.73 3.98 6.11
CA ILE A 164 -21.71 2.52 6.12
C ILE A 164 -21.88 2.07 7.56
N ASP A 165 -22.86 1.22 7.85
CA ASP A 165 -23.14 0.72 9.20
C ASP A 165 -23.26 1.84 10.27
N GLY A 166 -23.77 3.02 9.87
CA GLY A 166 -23.91 4.19 10.75
C GLY A 166 -22.62 4.98 11.00
N VAL A 167 -21.54 4.71 10.25
CA VAL A 167 -20.26 5.41 10.32
C VAL A 167 -20.04 6.23 9.05
N GLN A 168 -19.71 7.52 9.21
CA GLN A 168 -19.39 8.41 8.10
C GLN A 168 -17.96 8.15 7.59
N VAL A 169 -17.80 8.07 6.26
CA VAL A 169 -16.56 7.63 5.61
C VAL A 169 -16.12 8.60 4.50
N ALA A 170 -14.81 8.78 4.31
CA ALA A 170 -14.30 9.62 3.21
C ALA A 170 -14.09 8.83 1.90
N GLY A 171 -13.77 7.54 1.99
CA GLY A 171 -13.67 6.66 0.83
C GLY A 171 -13.47 5.23 1.24
N PHE A 172 -13.60 4.33 0.27
CA PHE A 172 -13.56 2.90 0.50
C PHE A 172 -13.52 2.08 -0.79
N LEU A 173 -13.11 0.82 -0.65
CA LEU A 173 -13.36 -0.24 -1.61
C LEU A 173 -14.79 -0.77 -1.48
N LEU A 174 -15.59 -0.69 -2.54
CA LEU A 174 -16.89 -1.37 -2.61
C LEU A 174 -16.70 -2.86 -2.92
N ASP A 175 -15.77 -3.13 -3.83
CA ASP A 175 -15.38 -4.47 -4.26
C ASP A 175 -13.89 -4.47 -4.69
N ARG A 176 -13.39 -5.55 -5.28
CA ARG A 176 -11.97 -5.65 -5.72
C ARG A 176 -11.60 -4.78 -6.93
N ARG A 177 -12.55 -4.04 -7.48
CA ARG A 177 -12.51 -3.30 -8.74
C ARG A 177 -13.26 -1.96 -8.67
N SER A 178 -13.80 -1.58 -7.52
CA SER A 178 -14.64 -0.39 -7.38
C SER A 178 -14.26 0.41 -6.14
N ILE A 179 -14.14 1.73 -6.32
CA ILE A 179 -13.84 2.67 -5.23
C ILE A 179 -14.95 3.70 -5.09
N GLY A 180 -15.28 4.06 -3.85
CA GLY A 180 -16.12 5.20 -3.49
C GLY A 180 -15.25 6.28 -2.88
N ILE A 181 -15.37 7.52 -3.36
CA ILE A 181 -14.58 8.64 -2.83
C ILE A 181 -15.45 9.87 -2.59
N SER A 182 -15.20 10.54 -1.47
CA SER A 182 -15.79 11.82 -1.11
C SER A 182 -14.95 12.99 -1.59
N SER A 183 -13.63 12.86 -1.59
CA SER A 183 -12.72 13.92 -1.98
C SER A 183 -11.62 13.38 -2.86
N VAL A 184 -11.54 13.89 -4.09
CA VAL A 184 -10.50 13.47 -5.05
C VAL A 184 -9.10 13.78 -4.51
N GLU A 185 -8.92 14.94 -3.89
CA GLU A 185 -7.60 15.42 -3.46
C GLU A 185 -6.96 14.56 -2.36
N SER A 186 -7.76 14.00 -1.47
CA SER A 186 -7.27 13.33 -0.26
C SER A 186 -7.44 11.82 -0.30
N VAL A 187 -8.42 11.31 -1.06
CA VAL A 187 -8.85 9.90 -0.98
C VAL A 187 -8.42 9.11 -2.20
N LEU A 188 -8.37 9.74 -3.38
CA LEU A 188 -8.16 9.04 -4.65
C LEU A 188 -6.92 8.13 -4.62
N HIS A 189 -5.76 8.67 -4.24
CA HIS A 189 -4.50 7.92 -4.29
C HIS A 189 -4.47 6.75 -3.31
N HIS A 190 -5.16 6.90 -2.17
CA HIS A 190 -5.26 5.87 -1.15
C HIS A 190 -6.08 4.68 -1.65
N GLU A 191 -7.31 4.93 -2.10
CA GLU A 191 -8.20 3.86 -2.59
C GLU A 191 -7.71 3.25 -3.90
N LEU A 192 -7.13 4.07 -4.78
CA LEU A 192 -6.50 3.58 -5.99
C LEU A 192 -5.32 2.65 -5.68
N PHE A 193 -4.53 2.96 -4.64
CA PHE A 193 -3.46 2.08 -4.20
C PHE A 193 -4.01 0.75 -3.68
N HIS A 194 -5.09 0.74 -2.90
CA HIS A 194 -5.72 -0.50 -2.44
C HIS A 194 -6.15 -1.42 -3.60
N ILE A 195 -6.81 -0.86 -4.63
CA ILE A 195 -7.16 -1.62 -5.85
C ILE A 195 -5.91 -2.20 -6.52
N MET A 196 -4.87 -1.38 -6.64
CA MET A 196 -3.61 -1.80 -7.26
C MET A 196 -2.96 -2.92 -6.45
N ASP A 197 -2.82 -2.76 -5.14
CA ASP A 197 -2.27 -3.79 -4.27
C ASP A 197 -3.05 -5.09 -4.49
N ILE A 198 -4.38 -5.09 -4.29
CA ILE A 198 -5.24 -6.28 -4.47
C ILE A 198 -5.04 -6.96 -5.84
N SER A 199 -5.02 -6.18 -6.93
CA SER A 199 -4.85 -6.72 -8.29
C SER A 199 -3.49 -7.41 -8.51
N ASP A 200 -2.47 -7.00 -7.77
CA ASP A 200 -1.15 -7.62 -7.74
C ASP A 200 -1.06 -8.72 -6.66
N GLY A 201 -2.20 -9.28 -6.25
CA GLY A 201 -2.29 -10.29 -5.22
C GLY A 201 -2.15 -9.73 -3.80
N GLY A 202 -2.31 -8.41 -3.67
CA GLY A 202 -2.18 -7.62 -2.45
C GLY A 202 -2.97 -8.14 -1.28
N MET A 203 -2.34 -7.91 -0.13
CA MET A 203 -2.61 -8.45 1.19
C MET A 203 -2.95 -9.94 1.27
N ARG A 204 -1.89 -10.74 1.20
CA ARG A 204 -1.74 -11.86 2.15
C ARG A 204 -1.61 -11.29 3.57
N ASN A 205 -2.71 -10.76 4.08
CA ASN A 205 -3.07 -10.47 5.46
C ASN A 205 -2.05 -10.04 6.51
N GLU A 206 -0.89 -9.47 6.15
CA GLU A 206 0.00 -8.55 6.92
C GLU A 206 1.39 -8.56 6.27
N ASN A 207 1.46 -7.99 5.06
CA ASN A 207 2.60 -7.90 4.12
C ASN A 207 4.00 -8.01 4.80
N TYR A 208 4.49 -9.24 4.95
CA TYR A 208 5.71 -9.53 5.69
C TYR A 208 6.95 -8.92 5.02
N ASP A 209 7.01 -8.89 3.68
CA ASP A 209 8.11 -8.27 2.95
C ASP A 209 8.14 -6.73 3.18
N TRP A 210 6.98 -6.08 3.25
CA TRP A 210 6.87 -4.68 3.68
C TRP A 210 7.38 -4.48 5.11
N LEU A 211 6.91 -5.31 6.05
CA LEU A 211 7.31 -5.20 7.46
C LEU A 211 8.80 -5.45 7.66
N GLN A 212 9.36 -6.42 6.93
CA GLN A 212 10.79 -6.71 6.88
C GLN A 212 11.57 -5.53 6.33
N ALA A 213 11.14 -4.96 5.20
CA ALA A 213 11.78 -3.78 4.62
C ALA A 213 11.72 -2.57 5.57
N LYS A 214 10.53 -2.27 6.11
CA LYS A 214 10.28 -1.11 6.97
C LYS A 214 11.04 -1.22 8.29
N ASN A 215 10.99 -2.37 8.97
CA ASN A 215 11.43 -2.52 10.36
C ASN A 215 12.64 -3.44 10.57
N GLN A 216 13.21 -4.01 9.49
CA GLN A 216 14.36 -4.92 9.53
C GLN A 216 14.13 -6.16 10.39
N GLY A 217 12.90 -6.69 10.39
CA GLY A 217 12.57 -7.92 11.11
C GLY A 217 12.52 -7.82 12.63
N ARG A 218 12.55 -6.60 13.20
CA ARG A 218 12.25 -6.40 14.63
C ARG A 218 10.78 -6.66 14.89
N GLU A 219 10.47 -7.31 16.03
CA GLU A 219 9.10 -7.53 16.50
C GLU A 219 8.33 -6.20 16.46
N MET A 220 7.20 -6.23 15.77
CA MET A 220 6.31 -5.09 15.69
C MET A 220 5.23 -5.22 16.76
N PRO A 221 4.95 -4.15 17.53
CA PRO A 221 3.88 -4.13 18.51
C PRO A 221 2.54 -3.91 17.80
N TRP A 222 2.10 -4.87 16.98
CA TRP A 222 0.73 -4.89 16.47
C TRP A 222 -0.13 -5.71 17.43
N GLU A 223 -0.34 -5.21 18.65
CA GLU A 223 -1.47 -5.68 19.44
C GLU A 223 -2.73 -5.08 18.81
N THR A 224 -3.32 -5.83 17.86
CA THR A 224 -4.65 -5.63 17.26
C THR A 224 -4.87 -4.32 16.51
N ARG A 225 -5.22 -4.41 15.22
CA ARG A 225 -5.92 -3.33 14.49
C ARG A 225 -7.01 -2.79 15.40
N ILE A 226 -7.04 -1.47 15.58
CA ILE A 226 -8.02 -0.84 16.47
C ILE A 226 -9.32 -0.67 15.67
N PRO A 227 -10.49 -1.00 16.27
CA PRO A 227 -11.76 -0.79 15.60
C PRO A 227 -11.97 0.67 15.19
N LEU A 228 -12.55 0.85 14.02
CA LEU A 228 -12.74 2.14 13.38
C LEU A 228 -13.44 3.20 14.19
N LYS A 229 -14.46 2.80 14.92
CA LYS A 229 -15.21 3.69 15.78
C LYS A 229 -14.30 4.34 16.82
N GLU A 230 -13.31 3.58 17.30
CA GLU A 230 -12.33 4.06 18.27
C GLU A 230 -11.26 4.94 17.60
N ILE A 231 -10.85 4.66 16.36
CA ILE A 231 -9.97 5.53 15.55
C ILE A 231 -10.66 6.88 15.25
N ALA A 232 -11.91 6.86 14.75
CA ALA A 232 -12.65 8.08 14.41
C ALA A 232 -12.83 9.02 15.61
N GLU A 233 -12.97 8.46 16.82
CA GLU A 233 -13.09 9.22 18.07
C GLU A 233 -11.74 9.79 18.57
N LYS A 234 -10.60 9.16 18.23
CA LYS A 234 -9.26 9.51 18.75
C LYS A 234 -8.41 10.40 17.82
N HIS A 235 -8.57 10.28 16.50
CA HIS A 235 -7.56 10.78 15.55
C HIS A 235 -7.62 12.28 15.25
N PHE A 236 -8.69 12.98 15.66
CA PHE A 236 -8.85 14.42 15.40
C PHE A 236 -7.75 15.32 16.02
N TYR A 237 -6.94 14.78 16.95
CA TYR A 237 -5.88 15.50 17.67
C TYR A 237 -4.56 14.73 17.77
N ALA A 238 -4.40 13.63 17.04
CA ALA A 238 -3.24 12.76 17.20
C ALA A 238 -1.98 13.34 16.54
N GLU A 239 -0.87 13.32 17.28
CA GLU A 239 0.44 13.67 16.71
C GLU A 239 0.90 12.58 15.72
N ARG A 240 1.60 13.00 14.65
CA ARG A 240 2.17 12.05 13.67
C ARG A 240 3.19 11.13 14.35
N PRO A 241 3.01 9.79 14.30
CA PRO A 241 3.97 8.86 14.87
C PRO A 241 5.26 8.75 14.03
N PHE A 242 6.39 8.56 14.69
CA PHE A 242 7.68 8.26 14.03
C PHE A 242 7.56 7.01 13.14
N GLY A 243 8.01 7.09 11.88
CA GLY A 243 7.94 6.00 10.93
C GLY A 243 6.61 5.90 10.18
N PHE A 244 5.66 6.80 10.43
CA PHE A 244 4.33 6.81 9.81
C PHE A 244 3.99 8.22 9.27
N VAL A 245 3.14 8.28 8.25
CA VAL A 245 2.63 9.54 7.69
C VAL A 245 1.52 10.14 8.55
N SER A 246 0.69 9.28 9.14
CA SER A 246 -0.37 9.69 10.06
C SER A 246 -0.55 8.64 11.15
N SER A 247 -1.25 9.01 12.23
CA SER A 247 -1.69 8.06 13.24
C SER A 247 -2.61 7.00 12.65
N TYR A 248 -3.44 7.35 11.65
CA TYR A 248 -4.33 6.41 10.97
C TYR A 248 -3.55 5.24 10.35
N GLY A 249 -2.52 5.52 9.55
CA GLY A 249 -1.67 4.46 8.98
C GLY A 249 -0.96 3.61 10.05
N LYS A 250 -0.77 4.13 11.28
CA LYS A 250 -0.25 3.36 12.40
C LYS A 250 -1.32 2.49 13.10
N GLU A 251 -2.56 2.92 13.18
CA GLU A 251 -3.57 2.24 14.02
C GLU A 251 -4.50 1.33 13.21
N ALA A 252 -4.67 1.63 11.93
CA ALA A 252 -5.58 0.93 11.04
C ALA A 252 -4.94 -0.27 10.31
N GLY A 253 -3.65 -0.55 10.52
CA GLY A 253 -2.99 -1.76 10.01
C GLY A 253 -2.00 -1.52 8.86
N VAL A 254 -1.43 -2.62 8.35
CA VAL A 254 -0.31 -2.61 7.40
C VAL A 254 -0.72 -2.17 6.00
N ASP A 255 -1.93 -2.56 5.56
CA ASP A 255 -2.64 -2.00 4.39
C ASP A 255 -2.65 -0.49 4.43
N GLU A 256 -3.19 0.02 5.53
CA GLU A 256 -3.54 1.42 5.67
C GLU A 256 -2.28 2.26 5.79
N ASP A 257 -1.23 1.74 6.44
CA ASP A 257 0.12 2.29 6.40
C ASP A 257 0.65 2.44 4.97
N GLN A 258 0.57 1.37 4.17
CA GLN A 258 1.03 1.39 2.77
C GLN A 258 0.24 2.37 1.93
N ALA A 259 -1.09 2.33 1.98
CA ALA A 259 -1.97 3.20 1.22
C ALA A 259 -1.84 4.67 1.66
N THR A 260 -1.63 4.93 2.96
CA THR A 260 -1.40 6.28 3.48
C THR A 260 -0.06 6.84 3.00
N ILE A 261 1.02 6.05 3.07
CA ILE A 261 2.33 6.50 2.54
C ILE A 261 2.25 6.66 1.02
N ALA A 262 1.62 5.74 0.30
CA ALA A 262 1.40 5.84 -1.13
C ALA A 262 0.63 7.11 -1.50
N ALA A 263 -0.45 7.44 -0.79
CA ALA A 263 -1.20 8.66 -1.01
C ALA A 263 -0.33 9.91 -0.80
N ALA A 264 0.41 9.97 0.32
CA ALA A 264 1.35 11.05 0.59
C ALA A 264 2.45 11.17 -0.47
N MET A 265 2.82 10.06 -1.13
CA MET A 265 3.79 10.12 -2.22
C MET A 265 3.29 10.91 -3.44
N PHE A 266 1.98 11.02 -3.64
CA PHE A 266 1.42 11.79 -4.74
C PHE A 266 0.89 13.16 -4.30
N THR A 267 0.42 13.30 -3.05
CA THR A 267 -0.17 14.55 -2.54
C THR A 267 0.84 15.49 -1.91
N GLU A 268 1.88 14.98 -1.24
CA GLU A 268 2.80 15.79 -0.43
C GLU A 268 4.24 15.23 -0.42
N TYR A 269 4.74 14.78 -1.58
CA TYR A 269 6.03 14.10 -1.70
C TYR A 269 7.22 14.87 -1.12
N GLU A 270 7.23 16.21 -1.25
CA GLU A 270 8.27 17.07 -0.65
C GLU A 270 8.32 16.90 0.88
N GLN A 271 7.17 17.01 1.55
CA GLN A 271 7.08 16.90 3.00
C GLN A 271 7.38 15.48 3.48
N LEU A 272 6.86 14.47 2.77
CA LEU A 272 7.14 13.06 3.02
C LEU A 272 8.65 12.77 2.95
N SER A 273 9.32 13.30 1.91
CA SER A 273 10.76 13.10 1.70
C SER A 273 11.59 13.73 2.82
N GLN A 274 11.17 14.88 3.35
CA GLN A 274 11.81 15.51 4.50
C GLN A 274 11.70 14.65 5.78
N TRP A 275 10.53 14.06 6.05
CA TRP A 275 10.36 13.14 7.17
C TRP A 275 11.20 11.88 6.97
N ALA A 276 11.10 11.26 5.79
CA ALA A 276 11.80 10.03 5.45
C ALA A 276 13.32 10.14 5.64
N ARG A 277 13.95 11.27 5.25
CA ARG A 277 15.39 11.49 5.43
C ARG A 277 15.87 11.38 6.90
N ASN A 278 14.98 11.60 7.85
CA ASN A 278 15.28 11.57 9.29
C ASN A 278 14.71 10.33 10.00
N GLU A 279 13.91 9.52 9.31
CA GLU A 279 13.16 8.41 9.89
C GLU A 279 13.41 7.13 9.09
N GLN A 280 14.40 6.34 9.52
CA GLN A 280 14.83 5.15 8.78
C GLN A 280 13.68 4.20 8.39
N PRO A 281 12.68 3.91 9.26
CA PRO A 281 11.54 3.09 8.86
C PRO A 281 10.71 3.72 7.73
N LEU A 282 10.43 5.02 7.81
CA LEU A 282 9.68 5.73 6.77
C LEU A 282 10.48 5.80 5.46
N LEU A 283 11.80 5.99 5.52
CA LEU A 283 12.68 5.93 4.35
C LEU A 283 12.62 4.58 3.65
N ASN A 284 12.66 3.50 4.42
CA ASN A 284 12.59 2.15 3.87
C ASN A 284 11.22 1.91 3.20
N ALA A 285 10.14 2.32 3.85
CA ALA A 285 8.78 2.23 3.32
C ALA A 285 8.63 3.02 2.01
N VAL A 286 9.10 4.27 1.95
CA VAL A 286 9.07 5.09 0.73
C VAL A 286 9.86 4.43 -0.39
N ARG A 287 11.07 3.92 -0.11
CA ARG A 287 11.89 3.22 -1.12
C ARG A 287 11.24 1.95 -1.64
N TYR A 288 10.59 1.20 -0.76
CA TYR A 288 9.83 0.01 -1.14
C TYR A 288 8.69 0.37 -2.10
N LEU A 289 7.92 1.42 -1.79
CA LEU A 289 6.86 1.90 -2.69
C LEU A 289 7.42 2.47 -4.00
N GLN A 290 8.55 3.19 -3.99
CA GLN A 290 9.19 3.64 -5.23
C GLN A 290 9.55 2.47 -6.14
N GLN A 291 10.09 1.38 -5.57
CA GLN A 291 10.40 0.16 -6.32
C GLN A 291 9.13 -0.53 -6.85
N TYR A 292 8.07 -0.57 -6.05
CA TYR A 292 6.77 -1.09 -6.46
C TYR A 292 6.20 -0.31 -7.65
N PHE A 293 6.10 1.02 -7.53
CA PHE A 293 5.61 1.90 -8.59
C PHE A 293 6.48 1.83 -9.84
N TYR A 294 7.82 1.79 -9.68
CA TYR A 294 8.74 1.58 -10.79
C TYR A 294 8.46 0.27 -11.52
N SER A 295 8.34 -0.83 -10.77
CA SER A 295 8.12 -2.16 -11.32
C SER A 295 6.81 -2.26 -12.09
N ARG A 296 5.73 -1.78 -11.46
CA ARG A 296 4.38 -1.85 -12.01
C ARG A 296 4.15 -0.87 -13.17
N SER A 297 4.82 0.28 -13.18
CA SER A 297 4.76 1.24 -14.30
C SER A 297 5.65 0.87 -15.49
N GLY A 298 6.34 -0.27 -15.45
CA GLY A 298 7.28 -0.65 -16.51
C GLY A 298 8.53 0.23 -16.55
N GLY A 299 8.93 0.80 -15.41
CA GLY A 299 10.10 1.64 -15.24
C GLY A 299 9.84 3.14 -15.48
N LYS A 300 8.59 3.56 -15.72
CA LYS A 300 8.26 4.96 -16.00
C LYS A 300 8.31 5.85 -14.74
N MET A 301 7.88 5.34 -13.58
CA MET A 301 7.95 6.03 -12.29
C MET A 301 9.33 5.83 -11.63
N ASP A 302 10.35 6.37 -12.28
CA ASP A 302 11.77 6.28 -11.92
C ASP A 302 12.25 7.42 -11.00
N GLN A 303 13.55 7.46 -10.73
CA GLN A 303 14.13 8.48 -9.85
C GLN A 303 13.85 9.92 -10.32
N LYS A 304 13.91 10.18 -11.63
CA LYS A 304 13.59 11.49 -12.21
C LYS A 304 12.14 11.89 -11.98
N TYR A 305 11.23 10.93 -12.02
CA TYR A 305 9.82 11.17 -11.69
C TYR A 305 9.66 11.60 -10.23
N TRP A 306 10.30 10.90 -9.29
CA TRP A 306 10.22 11.23 -7.86
C TRP A 306 10.85 12.58 -7.54
N GLU A 307 12.00 12.92 -8.15
CA GLU A 307 12.62 14.24 -8.04
C GLU A 307 11.71 15.36 -8.57
N LYS A 308 10.92 15.06 -9.62
CA LYS A 308 9.94 16.01 -10.16
C LYS A 308 8.76 16.24 -9.22
N LEU A 309 8.30 15.20 -8.53
CA LEU A 309 7.28 15.37 -7.48
C LEU A 309 7.85 16.11 -6.26
N GLU A 310 9.12 15.89 -5.91
CA GLU A 310 9.77 16.56 -4.79
C GLU A 310 9.94 18.07 -5.04
N SER A 311 10.07 18.50 -6.29
CA SER A 311 10.15 19.93 -6.63
C SER A 311 8.82 20.68 -6.48
N GLY A 312 7.72 19.97 -6.22
CA GLY A 312 6.37 20.54 -6.11
C GLY A 312 5.79 20.97 -7.45
N GLU A 313 6.41 20.60 -8.57
CA GLU A 313 5.90 20.93 -9.90
C GLU A 313 4.63 20.13 -10.22
N GLU A 314 3.65 20.82 -10.80
CA GLU A 314 2.41 20.17 -11.23
C GLU A 314 2.66 19.29 -12.45
N LEU A 315 2.14 18.06 -12.41
CA LEU A 315 2.25 17.09 -13.50
C LEU A 315 0.94 17.05 -14.29
N TYR A 316 1.06 17.18 -15.61
CA TYR A 316 -0.05 17.04 -16.54
C TYR A 316 0.19 15.85 -17.47
N LEU A 317 -0.84 15.41 -18.18
CA LEU A 317 -0.76 14.27 -19.10
C LEU A 317 0.34 14.44 -20.18
N THR A 318 0.69 15.68 -20.53
CA THR A 318 1.79 15.99 -21.45
C THR A 318 3.16 15.57 -20.93
N TYR A 319 3.37 15.57 -19.61
CA TYR A 319 4.63 15.13 -18.99
C TYR A 319 5.02 13.73 -19.46
N TRP A 320 4.10 12.77 -19.42
CA TRP A 320 4.36 11.39 -19.85
C TRP A 320 4.65 11.30 -21.34
N LYS A 321 3.86 12.00 -22.17
CA LYS A 321 4.05 12.04 -23.63
C LYS A 321 5.43 12.61 -24.00
N GLU A 322 5.88 13.63 -23.28
CA GLU A 322 7.19 14.25 -23.50
C GLU A 322 8.32 13.32 -23.07
N ARG A 323 8.20 12.66 -21.92
CA ARG A 323 9.20 11.68 -21.47
C ARG A 323 9.33 10.50 -22.43
N GLU A 324 8.22 9.97 -22.93
CA GLU A 324 8.20 8.91 -23.93
C GLU A 324 8.86 9.36 -25.24
N LYS A 325 8.46 10.52 -25.76
CA LYS A 325 9.02 11.09 -27.00
C LYS A 325 10.53 11.28 -26.90
N ASN A 326 11.02 11.70 -25.74
CA ASN A 326 12.42 12.01 -25.51
C ASN A 326 13.25 10.80 -25.02
N ASN A 327 12.60 9.65 -24.79
CA ASN A 327 13.20 8.51 -24.10
C ASN A 327 13.90 8.93 -22.78
N ASP A 328 13.28 9.85 -22.05
CA ASP A 328 13.82 10.43 -20.83
C ASP A 328 13.49 9.52 -19.65
N PHE A 329 14.02 8.30 -19.62
CA PHE A 329 13.85 7.34 -18.52
C PHE A 329 15.21 6.93 -17.97
N GLN A 330 15.32 6.92 -16.65
CA GLN A 330 16.49 6.49 -15.94
C GLN A 330 16.32 5.06 -15.48
N ASN A 331 17.17 4.19 -16.02
CA ASN A 331 17.33 2.85 -15.51
C ASN A 331 17.94 2.90 -14.10
N ASN A 332 17.29 2.27 -13.14
CA ASN A 332 17.86 1.97 -11.83
C ASN A 332 18.15 0.46 -11.77
N GLU A 333 19.42 0.06 -11.87
CA GLU A 333 19.81 -1.35 -11.96
C GLU A 333 19.24 -2.21 -10.81
N ASN A 334 19.17 -1.66 -9.60
CA ASN A 334 18.59 -2.34 -8.45
C ASN A 334 17.07 -2.55 -8.61
N PHE A 335 16.36 -1.56 -9.15
CA PHE A 335 14.92 -1.68 -9.40
C PHE A 335 14.61 -2.47 -10.67
N GLU A 336 15.50 -2.52 -11.65
CA GLU A 336 15.32 -3.31 -12.87
C GLU A 336 15.26 -4.80 -12.62
N ALA A 337 16.14 -5.30 -11.75
CA ALA A 337 16.10 -6.71 -11.35
C ALA A 337 14.72 -7.08 -10.80
N GLU A 338 14.17 -6.22 -9.93
CA GLU A 338 12.85 -6.44 -9.36
C GLU A 338 11.72 -6.23 -10.36
N ARG A 339 11.79 -5.21 -11.21
CA ARG A 339 10.82 -4.99 -12.29
C ARG A 339 10.71 -6.23 -13.18
N LEU A 340 11.84 -6.84 -13.54
CA LEU A 340 11.86 -8.07 -14.34
C LEU A 340 11.27 -9.26 -13.57
N ARG A 341 11.50 -9.37 -12.26
CA ARG A 341 10.84 -10.39 -11.41
C ARG A 341 9.34 -10.19 -11.38
N TYR A 342 8.88 -8.97 -11.09
CA TYR A 342 7.48 -8.59 -11.08
C TYR A 342 6.78 -8.96 -12.41
N GLN A 343 7.40 -8.66 -13.55
CA GLN A 343 6.87 -9.03 -14.87
C GLN A 343 6.76 -10.56 -15.08
N LYS A 344 7.75 -11.32 -14.63
CA LYS A 344 7.71 -12.80 -14.67
C LYS A 344 6.59 -13.35 -13.79
N VAL A 345 6.41 -12.80 -12.58
CA VAL A 345 5.36 -13.22 -11.62
C VAL A 345 3.98 -12.91 -12.17
N LYS A 346 3.77 -11.69 -12.69
CA LYS A 346 2.51 -11.32 -13.35
C LYS A 346 2.17 -12.28 -14.50
N SER A 347 3.17 -12.60 -15.32
CA SER A 347 3.01 -13.58 -16.42
C SER A 347 2.69 -14.98 -15.90
N ALA A 348 3.33 -15.41 -14.80
CA ALA A 348 3.06 -16.69 -14.16
C ALA A 348 1.62 -16.80 -13.65
N ARG A 349 1.11 -15.74 -13.00
CA ARG A 349 -0.29 -15.68 -12.55
C ARG A 349 -1.27 -15.75 -13.71
N THR A 350 -1.00 -15.07 -14.82
CA THR A 350 -1.82 -15.19 -16.04
C THR A 350 -1.81 -16.61 -16.59
N PHE A 351 -0.65 -17.27 -16.62
CA PHE A 351 -0.58 -18.68 -17.03
C PHE A 351 -1.40 -19.58 -16.09
N ALA A 352 -1.25 -19.44 -14.77
CA ALA A 352 -2.01 -20.22 -13.79
C ALA A 352 -3.53 -20.02 -13.97
N ALA A 353 -3.99 -18.76 -14.10
CA ALA A 353 -5.40 -18.45 -14.31
C ALA A 353 -5.97 -19.04 -15.62
N ASN A 354 -5.13 -19.23 -16.63
CA ASN A 354 -5.50 -19.87 -17.91
C ASN A 354 -5.35 -21.40 -17.89
N GLY A 355 -5.10 -22.02 -16.73
CA GLY A 355 -4.86 -23.46 -16.59
C GLY A 355 -3.51 -23.93 -17.15
N GLN A 356 -2.61 -23.00 -17.49
CA GLN A 356 -1.28 -23.27 -18.04
C GLN A 356 -0.24 -23.46 -16.91
N GLN A 357 -0.55 -24.37 -15.98
CA GLN A 357 0.16 -24.54 -14.70
C GLN A 357 1.67 -24.79 -14.87
N TYR A 358 2.07 -25.59 -15.87
CA TYR A 358 3.48 -25.85 -16.15
C TYR A 358 4.27 -24.57 -16.47
N GLN A 359 3.70 -23.67 -17.27
CA GLN A 359 4.34 -22.41 -17.64
C GLN A 359 4.43 -21.44 -16.45
N ALA A 360 3.40 -21.43 -15.60
CA ALA A 360 3.38 -20.67 -14.36
C ALA A 360 4.50 -21.12 -13.40
N VAL A 361 4.58 -22.43 -13.14
CA VAL A 361 5.61 -23.03 -12.30
C VAL A 361 7.01 -22.74 -12.83
N GLN A 362 7.25 -22.89 -14.14
CA GLN A 362 8.57 -22.60 -14.74
C GLN A 362 9.02 -21.16 -14.56
N LEU A 363 8.10 -20.19 -14.65
CA LEU A 363 8.44 -18.79 -14.43
C LEU A 363 8.73 -18.50 -12.97
N LEU A 364 7.89 -19.00 -12.05
CA LEU A 364 8.07 -18.78 -10.61
C LEU A 364 9.32 -19.49 -10.06
N GLN A 365 9.70 -20.65 -10.60
CA GLN A 365 10.98 -21.29 -10.28
C GLN A 365 12.18 -20.41 -10.62
N LYS A 366 12.14 -19.70 -11.76
CA LYS A 366 13.21 -18.74 -12.12
C LYS A 366 13.24 -17.56 -11.17
N VAL A 367 12.07 -17.01 -10.83
CA VAL A 367 11.96 -15.85 -9.93
C VAL A 367 12.49 -16.19 -8.54
N THR A 368 12.08 -17.31 -7.98
CA THR A 368 12.48 -17.77 -6.63
C THR A 368 13.96 -18.18 -6.56
N ALA A 369 14.54 -18.69 -7.66
CA ALA A 369 15.97 -18.94 -7.74
C ALA A 369 16.80 -17.65 -7.77
N ASP A 370 16.28 -16.59 -8.40
CA ASP A 370 16.96 -15.30 -8.52
C ASP A 370 16.84 -14.46 -7.21
N ALA A 371 15.76 -14.63 -6.43
CA ALA A 371 15.50 -13.96 -5.14
C ALA A 371 14.90 -14.95 -4.12
N PRO A 372 15.73 -15.83 -3.54
CA PRO A 372 15.27 -16.79 -2.53
C PRO A 372 14.76 -16.14 -1.25
N GLU A 373 15.14 -14.89 -0.97
CA GLU A 373 14.73 -14.11 0.18
C GLU A 373 13.32 -13.48 0.05
N ALA A 374 12.78 -13.40 -1.17
CA ALA A 374 11.46 -12.82 -1.42
C ALA A 374 10.37 -13.86 -1.13
N THR A 375 9.91 -13.86 0.12
CA THR A 375 8.95 -14.85 0.66
C THR A 375 7.63 -14.86 -0.13
N ALA A 376 7.18 -13.72 -0.65
CA ALA A 376 5.96 -13.63 -1.44
C ALA A 376 5.97 -14.56 -2.67
N TYR A 377 7.08 -14.58 -3.43
CA TYR A 377 7.20 -15.40 -4.65
C TYR A 377 7.32 -16.89 -4.34
N VAL A 378 7.96 -17.23 -3.23
CA VAL A 378 8.08 -18.60 -2.72
C VAL A 378 6.70 -19.15 -2.37
N LEU A 379 5.92 -18.37 -1.63
CA LEU A 379 4.56 -18.72 -1.26
C LEU A 379 3.66 -18.87 -2.50
N GLU A 380 3.84 -18.07 -3.56
CA GLU A 380 3.11 -18.28 -4.83
C GLU A 380 3.47 -19.60 -5.52
N LEU A 381 4.77 -19.90 -5.64
CA LEU A 381 5.20 -21.17 -6.23
C LEU A 381 4.71 -22.38 -5.42
N GLY A 382 4.81 -22.29 -4.10
CA GLY A 382 4.33 -23.34 -3.21
C GLY A 382 2.82 -23.59 -3.36
N LYS A 383 2.01 -22.53 -3.48
CA LYS A 383 0.57 -22.66 -3.79
C LYS A 383 0.28 -23.43 -5.06
N LEU A 384 1.04 -23.19 -6.13
CA LEU A 384 0.88 -23.97 -7.36
C LEU A 384 1.26 -25.45 -7.17
N TYR A 385 2.26 -25.75 -6.33
CA TYR A 385 2.59 -27.13 -5.97
C TYR A 385 1.50 -27.79 -5.14
N GLU A 386 0.94 -27.08 -4.16
CA GLU A 386 -0.15 -27.56 -3.31
C GLU A 386 -1.41 -27.84 -4.13
N GLU A 387 -1.77 -26.98 -5.08
CA GLU A 387 -2.88 -27.18 -6.03
C GLU A 387 -2.70 -28.45 -6.88
N GLU A 388 -1.45 -28.76 -7.26
CA GLU A 388 -1.09 -30.01 -7.96
C GLU A 388 -0.87 -31.21 -7.01
N GLN A 389 -1.18 -31.05 -5.71
CA GLN A 389 -0.96 -32.04 -4.65
C GLN A 389 0.51 -32.49 -4.52
N GLN A 390 1.45 -31.67 -4.98
CA GLN A 390 2.88 -31.89 -4.88
C GLN A 390 3.42 -31.40 -3.52
N TYR A 391 2.78 -31.81 -2.43
CA TYR A 391 3.08 -31.33 -1.07
C TYR A 391 4.55 -31.53 -0.68
N THR A 392 5.20 -32.63 -1.08
CA THR A 392 6.63 -32.84 -0.82
C THR A 392 7.52 -31.77 -1.46
N ARG A 393 7.15 -31.27 -2.65
CA ARG A 393 7.90 -30.18 -3.32
C ARG A 393 7.64 -28.84 -2.65
N ALA A 394 6.40 -28.57 -2.25
CA ALA A 394 6.05 -27.38 -1.47
C ALA A 394 6.83 -27.35 -0.13
N ILE A 395 6.83 -28.46 0.62
CA ILE A 395 7.61 -28.62 1.85
C ILE A 395 9.10 -28.36 1.63
N ALA A 396 9.69 -28.93 0.58
CA ALA A 396 11.11 -28.73 0.29
C ALA A 396 11.44 -27.26 -0.05
N LEU A 397 10.56 -26.60 -0.82
CA LEU A 397 10.66 -25.19 -1.18
C LEU A 397 10.58 -24.30 0.07
N TYR A 398 9.58 -24.50 0.91
CA TYR A 398 9.36 -23.72 2.12
C TYR A 398 10.48 -23.88 3.15
N ASN A 399 10.96 -25.10 3.39
CA ASN A 399 12.08 -25.34 4.29
C ASN A 399 13.40 -24.69 3.80
N ASN A 400 13.59 -24.58 2.48
CA ASN A 400 14.77 -23.90 1.94
C ASN A 400 14.79 -22.43 2.36
N VAL A 401 13.65 -21.75 2.27
CA VAL A 401 13.52 -20.32 2.59
C VAL A 401 13.57 -20.07 4.09
N LEU A 402 12.96 -20.96 4.89
CA LEU A 402 13.01 -20.85 6.34
C LEU A 402 14.40 -21.12 6.95
N SER A 403 15.37 -21.59 6.15
CA SER A 403 16.75 -21.73 6.60
C SER A 403 17.45 -20.38 6.86
N THR A 404 16.91 -19.29 6.29
CA THR A 404 17.50 -17.95 6.37
C THR A 404 16.53 -16.88 6.89
N LEU A 405 15.22 -17.14 6.90
CA LEU A 405 14.17 -16.21 7.30
C LEU A 405 13.13 -16.93 8.19
N SER A 406 12.43 -16.21 9.07
CA SER A 406 11.33 -16.76 9.85
C SER A 406 10.02 -16.09 9.46
N ASP A 407 9.29 -16.70 8.53
CA ASP A 407 8.03 -16.17 8.01
C ASP A 407 6.84 -16.98 8.56
N PRO A 408 5.92 -16.36 9.31
CA PRO A 408 4.80 -17.06 9.92
C PRO A 408 3.81 -17.66 8.92
N TYR A 409 3.66 -17.08 7.72
CA TYR A 409 2.83 -17.63 6.66
C TYR A 409 3.44 -18.88 6.05
N ILE A 410 4.76 -18.87 5.82
CA ILE A 410 5.45 -20.08 5.35
C ILE A 410 5.34 -21.20 6.39
N HIS A 411 5.46 -20.88 7.69
CA HIS A 411 5.21 -21.84 8.77
C HIS A 411 3.75 -22.37 8.75
N ALA A 412 2.76 -21.51 8.51
CA ALA A 412 1.36 -21.93 8.38
C ALA A 412 1.14 -22.86 7.18
N ARG A 413 1.72 -22.57 6.01
CA ARG A 413 1.64 -23.45 4.82
C ARG A 413 2.31 -24.79 5.08
N LEU A 414 3.51 -24.80 5.67
CA LEU A 414 4.19 -26.03 6.05
C LEU A 414 3.35 -26.89 7.01
N ALA A 415 2.67 -26.28 7.98
CA ALA A 415 1.80 -27.02 8.89
C ALA A 415 0.70 -27.77 8.13
N LEU A 416 0.06 -27.11 7.15
CA LEU A 416 -0.94 -27.72 6.28
C LEU A 416 -0.35 -28.83 5.41
N ASP A 417 0.80 -28.59 4.76
CA ASP A 417 1.43 -29.57 3.88
C ASP A 417 1.94 -30.81 4.61
N TYR A 418 2.52 -30.64 5.80
CA TYR A 418 2.94 -31.76 6.64
C TYR A 418 1.75 -32.61 7.07
N ALA A 419 0.60 -31.99 7.37
CA ALA A 419 -0.60 -32.74 7.68
C ALA A 419 -1.14 -33.53 6.48
N GLN A 420 -1.12 -32.94 5.26
CA GLN A 420 -1.49 -33.65 4.02
C GLN A 420 -0.58 -34.85 3.73
N THR A 421 0.65 -34.83 4.24
CA THR A 421 1.65 -35.90 4.06
C THR A 421 1.78 -36.82 5.28
N HIS A 422 0.86 -36.71 6.25
CA HIS A 422 0.79 -37.51 7.49
C HIS A 422 1.98 -37.35 8.47
N TYR A 423 2.76 -36.28 8.34
CA TYR A 423 3.82 -35.91 9.29
C TYR A 423 3.26 -35.03 10.40
N MET A 424 2.44 -35.63 11.27
CA MET A 424 1.63 -34.89 12.24
C MET A 424 2.44 -34.17 13.33
N ALA A 425 3.61 -34.70 13.71
CA ALA A 425 4.45 -34.05 14.72
C ALA A 425 5.04 -32.75 14.17
N GLU A 426 5.53 -32.78 12.94
CA GLU A 426 6.06 -31.64 12.21
C GLU A 426 4.97 -30.61 11.93
N ALA A 427 3.79 -31.05 11.50
CA ALA A 427 2.64 -30.17 11.29
C ALA A 427 2.30 -29.37 12.55
N LEU A 428 2.26 -30.03 13.72
CA LEU A 428 1.95 -29.38 14.99
C LEU A 428 3.00 -28.37 15.42
N GLU A 429 4.28 -28.66 15.14
CA GLU A 429 5.38 -27.75 15.47
C GLU A 429 5.31 -26.48 14.62
N GLN A 430 5.16 -26.63 13.31
CA GLN A 430 5.05 -25.48 12.40
C GLN A 430 3.82 -24.62 12.72
N TYR A 431 2.70 -25.26 13.08
CA TYR A 431 1.51 -24.57 13.56
C TYR A 431 1.79 -23.70 14.80
N ARG A 432 2.50 -24.22 15.79
CA ARG A 432 2.80 -23.48 17.03
C ARG A 432 3.62 -22.24 16.74
N ILE A 433 4.62 -22.36 15.87
CA ILE A 433 5.47 -21.24 15.45
C ILE A 433 4.62 -20.19 14.71
N ALA A 434 3.81 -20.62 13.75
CA ALA A 434 2.94 -19.72 13.00
C ALA A 434 1.95 -18.99 13.93
N ARG A 435 1.33 -19.70 14.87
CA ARG A 435 0.35 -19.15 15.82
C ARG A 435 0.96 -18.18 16.83
N SER A 436 2.17 -18.42 17.30
CA SER A 436 2.82 -17.55 18.28
C SER A 436 3.18 -16.17 17.70
N SER A 437 3.24 -16.04 16.38
CA SER A 437 3.60 -14.78 15.72
C SER A 437 2.51 -13.70 15.78
N GLY A 438 1.25 -14.07 16.01
CA GLY A 438 0.10 -13.15 15.91
C GLY A 438 -0.34 -12.79 14.48
N ALA A 439 0.57 -12.90 13.50
CA ALA A 439 0.45 -12.34 12.15
C ALA A 439 -0.42 -13.14 11.15
N LEU A 440 -1.08 -14.20 11.61
CA LEU A 440 -1.92 -15.03 10.75
C LEU A 440 -3.30 -14.40 10.53
N SER A 441 -3.83 -14.54 9.31
CA SER A 441 -5.21 -14.14 9.03
C SER A 441 -6.23 -14.96 9.81
N THR A 442 -7.45 -14.42 9.98
CA THR A 442 -8.58 -15.16 10.55
C THR A 442 -8.83 -16.47 9.81
N LYS A 443 -8.73 -16.47 8.48
CA LYS A 443 -8.88 -17.68 7.64
C LYS A 443 -7.80 -18.72 7.93
N GLU A 444 -6.54 -18.33 7.99
CA GLU A 444 -5.43 -19.24 8.29
C GLU A 444 -5.52 -19.76 9.72
N LYS A 445 -5.88 -18.89 10.69
CA LYS A 445 -6.17 -19.27 12.07
C LYS A 445 -7.27 -20.34 12.10
N MET A 446 -8.39 -20.12 11.42
CA MET A 446 -9.48 -21.09 11.33
C MET A 446 -9.06 -22.41 10.66
N GLN A 447 -8.33 -22.35 9.54
CA GLN A 447 -7.84 -23.54 8.84
C GLN A 447 -6.92 -24.37 9.73
N LEU A 448 -6.00 -23.71 10.44
CA LEU A 448 -5.07 -24.36 11.34
C LEU A 448 -5.74 -24.88 12.63
N GLU A 449 -6.75 -24.19 13.14
CA GLU A 449 -7.56 -24.68 14.26
C GLU A 449 -8.42 -25.89 13.89
N SER A 450 -8.98 -25.90 12.67
CA SER A 450 -9.64 -27.09 12.13
C SER A 450 -8.66 -28.25 12.02
N LEU A 451 -7.44 -28.00 11.54
CA LEU A 451 -6.39 -29.01 11.47
C LEU A 451 -6.04 -29.57 12.85
N LEU A 452 -5.87 -28.70 13.84
CA LEU A 452 -5.55 -29.10 15.21
C LEU A 452 -6.62 -30.01 15.82
N ARG A 453 -7.91 -29.74 15.55
CA ARG A 453 -9.01 -30.60 16.02
C ARG A 453 -8.92 -32.00 15.41
N ILE A 454 -8.69 -32.09 14.09
CA ILE A 454 -8.53 -33.37 13.39
C ILE A 454 -7.33 -34.15 13.96
N MET A 455 -6.26 -33.48 14.36
CA MET A 455 -5.07 -34.11 14.94
C MET A 455 -5.25 -34.57 16.40
N GLN A 456 -6.27 -34.09 17.10
CA GLN A 456 -6.57 -34.43 18.50
C GLN A 456 -7.63 -35.53 18.65
N GLU A 457 -8.37 -35.82 17.57
CA GLU A 457 -9.27 -36.98 17.42
C GLU A 457 -8.50 -38.22 16.96
#